data_AF-A0A3M7RY94-F1
#
_entry.id   AF-A0A3M7RY94-F1
#
_cell.length_a   1.000
_cell.length_b   1.000
_cell.length_c   1.000
_cell.angle_alpha   90.00
_cell.angle_beta   90.00
_cell.angle_gamma   90.00
#
_symmetry.space_group_name_H-M   'P 1'
#
loop_
_entity.id
_entity.type
_entity.pdbx_description
1 polymer ?
#
loop_
_entity_poly.entity_id
_entity_poly.type
_entity_poly.pdbx_seq_one_letter_code
_entity_poly.pdbx_strand_id
1 'polypeptide(L)'
;MRIFSYFYNLKRTSRRIENPLRSILQWNHLRYNKSSFLFKLLGLSTVAILTLKLAHQESYAKSNNVSDEKLISVIMITRHGARTPLKIVSKLDEVEYPSDLLLPFVKAKYKLKHLDGSDFDHDVLSYYDELNLRNVLKGGIGRGQLTKVGEEQMFNLGRRVRRRYIDDLKFLDPNYHPDELYTRSTHYRRTINSAKSVLAGIFLESPNIDRNDPFLINVQVLHEEVLFPNAINCSYFAEMFKFVETLSLYSQNADYIKNLIHLNEVIRGSSEIENGKNISFTAFMDDMRARQVHGLHVPNDLEEFISTCDKYAAMELTAETRHNIKISCGRLLSLFKENLVASYEKDSSKKKVESPKFRYYSAHDSTLNALLVAFGMIDEYKSWPPFGADITIELWKKLDDSEILPKNYFVRIYYCGKRVVLPECPDKECDLEYFFKILDRNSVDKHGYDLLLNEWTIDNVVEFIRSLGDYFTSHIESFKHHEIDGKALLLLSTDILMKYMGFKLGPALKLNNYLDNLRVSQAQTIYPISLQNQSNLKSEKNLL
;
A
#
# COMPACT_ATOMS: atom_id res chain seq x y z
N MET A 1 57.02 24.71 -11.39
CA MET A 1 57.77 24.70 -12.67
C MET A 1 57.99 23.27 -13.19
N ARG A 2 56.91 22.48 -13.38
CA ARG A 2 56.89 21.17 -14.06
C ARG A 2 55.46 20.83 -14.51
N ILE A 3 54.94 21.54 -15.52
CA ILE A 3 53.79 21.09 -16.34
C ILE A 3 54.08 21.58 -17.77
N PHE A 4 55.04 20.95 -18.45
CA PHE A 4 55.30 21.22 -19.88
C PHE A 4 55.75 19.98 -20.67
N SER A 5 55.64 18.76 -20.10
CA SER A 5 56.11 17.54 -20.76
C SER A 5 55.00 16.60 -21.28
N TYR A 6 53.71 16.90 -21.08
CA TYR A 6 52.63 15.98 -21.49
C TYR A 6 51.97 16.31 -22.83
N PHE A 7 52.22 17.49 -23.41
CA PHE A 7 51.55 17.94 -24.64
C PHE A 7 52.29 17.63 -25.95
N TYR A 8 53.42 16.93 -25.93
CA TYR A 8 54.21 16.69 -27.14
C TYR A 8 53.94 15.36 -27.87
N ASN A 9 53.07 14.46 -27.35
CA ASN A 9 52.89 13.11 -27.92
C ASN A 9 51.48 12.75 -28.46
N LEU A 10 50.53 13.69 -28.54
CA LEU A 10 49.19 13.43 -29.10
C LEU A 10 48.98 13.94 -30.53
N LYS A 11 50.06 14.29 -31.24
CA LYS A 11 50.00 14.86 -32.61
C LYS A 11 50.15 13.85 -33.75
N ARG A 12 50.02 12.54 -33.51
CA ARG A 12 50.28 11.51 -34.56
C ARG A 12 49.21 10.46 -34.83
N THR A 13 48.00 10.58 -34.29
CA THR A 13 46.90 9.62 -34.56
C THR A 13 45.52 10.29 -34.63
N SER A 14 45.37 11.32 -35.48
CA SER A 14 44.05 11.79 -35.94
C SER A 14 44.14 12.34 -37.37
N ARG A 15 44.50 11.46 -38.29
CA ARG A 15 44.24 11.60 -39.73
C ARG A 15 43.35 10.44 -40.15
N ARG A 16 42.09 10.49 -39.78
CA ARG A 16 40.97 9.74 -40.37
C ARG A 16 39.73 10.08 -39.56
N ILE A 17 38.87 10.90 -40.15
CA ILE A 17 37.41 11.04 -40.01
C ILE A 17 37.13 12.45 -40.57
N GLU A 18 37.04 12.52 -41.90
CA GLU A 18 36.46 13.65 -42.61
C GLU A 18 34.97 13.36 -42.86
N ASN A 19 34.13 14.40 -42.69
CA ASN A 19 32.71 14.55 -43.07
C ASN A 19 31.66 13.72 -42.29
N PRO A 20 30.61 14.39 -41.74
CA PRO A 20 29.67 15.21 -42.52
C PRO A 20 29.21 16.50 -41.81
N LEU A 21 29.67 17.68 -42.26
CA LEU A 21 29.11 18.98 -41.83
C LEU A 21 29.03 20.00 -42.99
N ARG A 22 28.90 19.51 -44.23
CA ARG A 22 28.95 20.34 -45.45
C ARG A 22 27.59 20.79 -46.01
N SER A 23 26.52 20.74 -45.22
CA SER A 23 25.15 21.07 -45.71
C SER A 23 24.46 22.27 -45.01
N ILE A 24 25.11 23.03 -44.13
CA ILE A 24 24.41 24.09 -43.36
C ILE A 24 24.89 25.53 -43.62
N LEU A 25 25.80 25.79 -44.56
CA LEU A 25 26.27 27.17 -44.80
C LEU A 25 26.35 27.54 -46.29
N GLN A 26 25.18 27.73 -46.89
CA GLN A 26 25.02 28.73 -47.95
C GLN A 26 23.82 29.59 -47.56
N TRP A 27 24.08 30.85 -47.18
CA TRP A 27 23.26 32.01 -47.53
C TRP A 27 23.94 33.32 -47.05
N ASN A 28 24.38 34.08 -48.05
CA ASN A 28 24.43 35.53 -48.21
C ASN A 28 25.12 36.48 -47.20
N HIS A 29 26.07 37.21 -47.80
CA HIS A 29 26.60 38.53 -47.44
C HIS A 29 25.65 39.44 -46.67
N LEU A 30 26.12 40.03 -45.56
CA LEU A 30 26.02 41.46 -45.23
C LEU A 30 26.79 41.80 -43.93
N ARG A 31 27.69 42.78 -44.07
CA ARG A 31 28.26 43.73 -43.10
C ARG A 31 28.73 43.25 -41.71
N TYR A 32 30.02 43.52 -41.48
CA TYR A 32 30.73 43.54 -40.19
C TYR A 32 29.93 44.22 -39.07
N ASN A 33 29.78 43.54 -37.92
CA ASN A 33 29.53 44.18 -36.64
C ASN A 33 30.14 43.37 -35.48
N LYS A 34 30.62 44.06 -34.44
CA LYS A 34 31.50 43.57 -33.35
C LYS A 34 30.89 42.54 -32.37
N SER A 35 29.77 41.91 -32.69
CA SER A 35 29.07 40.94 -31.82
C SER A 35 29.38 39.46 -32.13
N SER A 36 30.21 39.17 -33.14
CA SER A 36 30.52 37.79 -33.59
C SER A 36 31.53 37.02 -32.71
N PHE A 37 32.26 37.69 -31.80
CA PHE A 37 33.31 37.02 -31.02
C PHE A 37 32.76 36.26 -29.80
N LEU A 38 31.69 36.74 -29.16
CA LEU A 38 31.06 36.05 -28.03
C LEU A 38 30.32 34.77 -28.44
N PHE A 39 29.68 34.75 -29.61
CA PHE A 39 28.94 33.57 -30.08
C PHE A 39 29.86 32.39 -30.46
N LYS A 40 31.08 32.67 -30.94
CA LYS A 40 32.08 31.60 -31.21
C LYS A 40 32.68 31.01 -29.93
N LEU A 41 32.85 31.81 -28.87
CA LEU A 41 33.29 31.30 -27.56
C LEU A 41 32.22 30.43 -26.89
N LEU A 42 30.94 30.80 -27.01
CA LEU A 42 29.81 30.04 -26.46
C LEU A 42 29.51 28.74 -27.24
N GLY A 43 29.74 28.73 -28.56
CA GLY A 43 29.62 27.53 -29.39
C GLY A 43 30.73 26.50 -29.15
N LEU A 44 31.96 26.95 -28.89
CA LEU A 44 33.09 26.06 -28.58
C LEU A 44 33.01 25.50 -27.16
N SER A 45 32.48 26.25 -26.19
CA SER A 45 32.28 25.75 -24.83
C SER A 45 31.16 24.73 -24.73
N THR A 46 30.05 24.91 -25.45
CA THR A 46 28.93 23.95 -25.47
C THR A 46 29.30 22.63 -26.13
N VAL A 47 30.03 22.66 -27.25
CA VAL A 47 30.55 21.43 -27.87
C VAL A 47 31.56 20.76 -26.96
N ALA A 48 32.52 21.48 -26.37
CA ALA A 48 33.49 20.89 -25.43
C ALA A 48 32.83 20.28 -24.18
N ILE A 49 31.77 20.90 -23.65
CA ILE A 49 30.98 20.37 -22.53
C ILE A 49 30.18 19.13 -22.96
N LEU A 50 29.65 19.10 -24.18
CA LEU A 50 28.95 17.92 -24.71
C LEU A 50 29.93 16.77 -24.95
N THR A 51 31.11 17.04 -25.51
CA THR A 51 32.15 16.02 -25.74
C THR A 51 32.74 15.52 -24.42
N LEU A 52 32.89 16.39 -23.40
CA LEU A 52 33.28 15.97 -22.05
C LEU A 52 32.16 15.19 -21.35
N LYS A 53 30.88 15.52 -21.53
CA LYS A 53 29.76 14.72 -21.00
C LYS A 53 29.66 13.35 -21.68
N LEU A 54 29.84 13.30 -23.00
CA LEU A 54 29.84 12.05 -23.77
C LEU A 54 31.08 11.21 -23.48
N ALA A 55 32.27 11.82 -23.36
CA ALA A 55 33.49 11.12 -22.95
C ALA A 55 33.44 10.70 -21.47
N HIS A 56 32.78 11.46 -20.59
CA HIS A 56 32.56 11.06 -19.20
C HIS A 56 31.50 9.95 -19.09
N GLN A 57 30.46 9.95 -19.94
CA GLN A 57 29.52 8.82 -20.08
C GLN A 57 30.18 7.58 -20.69
N GLU A 58 31.07 7.73 -21.66
CA GLU A 58 31.82 6.61 -22.26
C GLU A 58 32.94 6.08 -21.33
N SER A 59 33.54 6.92 -20.49
CA SER A 59 34.49 6.48 -19.45
C SER A 59 33.78 5.89 -18.22
N TYR A 60 32.52 6.24 -17.95
CA TYR A 60 31.67 5.57 -16.96
C TYR A 60 31.08 4.25 -17.49
N ALA A 61 30.91 4.11 -18.81
CA ALA A 61 30.42 2.90 -19.46
C ALA A 61 31.52 1.87 -19.80
N LYS A 62 32.78 2.14 -19.41
CA LYS A 62 33.93 1.24 -19.62
C LYS A 62 34.70 0.88 -18.34
N SER A 63 34.04 0.92 -17.18
CA SER A 63 34.34 -0.07 -16.14
C SER A 63 33.38 -1.24 -16.33
N ASN A 64 33.93 -2.40 -16.68
CA ASN A 64 33.22 -3.66 -16.44
C ASN A 64 33.12 -3.86 -14.92
N ASN A 65 32.24 -3.10 -14.25
CA ASN A 65 31.73 -3.50 -12.95
C ASN A 65 30.67 -4.56 -13.23
N VAL A 66 31.08 -5.82 -13.21
CA VAL A 66 30.15 -6.85 -12.73
C VAL A 66 29.67 -6.32 -11.37
N SER A 67 28.37 -6.06 -11.20
CA SER A 67 27.91 -5.53 -9.93
C SER A 67 28.29 -6.52 -8.84
N ASP A 68 28.95 -6.05 -7.76
CA ASP A 68 29.32 -6.86 -6.60
C ASP A 68 28.09 -7.37 -5.80
N GLU A 69 26.90 -7.18 -6.36
CA GLU A 69 25.61 -7.48 -5.78
C GLU A 69 24.73 -8.19 -6.79
N LYS A 70 23.90 -9.12 -6.30
CA LYS A 70 22.92 -9.87 -7.08
C LYS A 70 21.53 -9.68 -6.47
N LEU A 71 20.55 -9.30 -7.29
CA LEU A 71 19.14 -9.29 -6.90
C LEU A 71 18.60 -10.74 -6.83
N ILE A 72 17.98 -11.09 -5.71
CA ILE A 72 17.53 -12.45 -5.41
C ILE A 72 16.01 -12.56 -5.54
N SER A 73 15.27 -11.64 -4.91
CA SER A 73 13.81 -11.62 -4.99
C SER A 73 13.23 -10.22 -4.79
N VAL A 74 11.99 -10.04 -5.24
CA VAL A 74 11.24 -8.78 -5.09
C VAL A 74 9.85 -9.09 -4.55
N ILE A 75 9.43 -8.32 -3.54
CA ILE A 75 8.05 -8.25 -3.07
C ILE A 75 7.55 -6.84 -3.33
N MET A 76 6.50 -6.69 -4.13
CA MET A 76 5.84 -5.41 -4.40
C MET A 76 4.40 -5.48 -3.94
N ILE A 77 3.95 -4.48 -3.18
CA ILE A 77 2.54 -4.32 -2.80
C ILE A 77 2.04 -2.95 -3.21
N THR A 78 0.87 -2.88 -3.83
CA THR A 78 0.32 -1.63 -4.37
C THR A 78 -1.06 -1.31 -3.81
N ARG A 79 -1.37 -0.02 -3.62
CA ARG A 79 -2.75 0.47 -3.63
C ARG A 79 -3.29 0.41 -5.06
N HIS A 80 -4.58 0.12 -5.23
CA HIS A 80 -5.25 0.25 -6.52
C HIS A 80 -5.14 1.67 -7.11
N GLY A 81 -5.42 1.79 -8.42
CA GLY A 81 -5.45 3.07 -9.14
C GLY A 81 -6.67 3.94 -8.78
N ALA A 82 -6.77 5.09 -9.45
CA ALA A 82 -7.90 6.00 -9.33
C ALA A 82 -9.25 5.31 -9.54
N ARG A 83 -10.21 5.68 -8.69
CA ARG A 83 -11.55 5.09 -8.67
C ARG A 83 -12.61 6.15 -8.38
N THR A 84 -13.87 5.80 -8.64
CA THR A 84 -15.01 6.56 -8.13
C THR A 84 -15.01 6.52 -6.59
N PRO A 85 -15.57 7.55 -5.93
CA PRO A 85 -15.57 7.63 -4.47
C PRO A 85 -16.42 6.52 -3.84
N LEU A 86 -16.09 6.13 -2.61
CA LEU A 86 -16.90 5.26 -1.75
C LEU A 86 -17.84 6.09 -0.84
N LYS A 87 -17.40 7.28 -0.44
CA LYS A 87 -18.13 8.24 0.38
C LYS A 87 -18.36 9.51 -0.42
N ILE A 88 -19.56 10.07 -0.28
CA ILE A 88 -19.91 11.40 -0.78
C ILE A 88 -20.13 12.28 0.44
N VAL A 89 -19.60 13.50 0.39
CA VAL A 89 -19.74 14.47 1.46
C VAL A 89 -21.14 15.06 1.43
N SER A 90 -21.93 14.82 2.47
CA SER A 90 -23.27 15.43 2.61
C SER A 90 -23.18 16.96 2.64
N LYS A 91 -24.18 17.65 2.08
CA LYS A 91 -24.26 19.12 1.91
C LYS A 91 -23.28 19.73 0.91
N LEU A 92 -22.36 18.94 0.36
CA LEU A 92 -21.55 19.34 -0.78
C LEU A 92 -22.24 18.93 -2.09
N ASP A 93 -22.23 19.80 -3.09
CA ASP A 93 -22.81 19.49 -4.39
C ASP A 93 -22.13 18.24 -5.00
N GLU A 94 -22.96 17.27 -5.38
CA GLU A 94 -22.51 16.05 -6.04
C GLU A 94 -22.17 16.36 -7.51
N VAL A 95 -20.93 16.00 -7.90
CA VAL A 95 -20.48 16.07 -9.29
C VAL A 95 -20.93 14.84 -10.06
N GLU A 96 -21.15 15.03 -11.35
CA GLU A 96 -21.46 13.92 -12.25
C GLU A 96 -20.17 13.15 -12.58
N TYR A 97 -20.17 11.85 -12.34
CA TYR A 97 -19.14 10.95 -12.83
C TYR A 97 -19.61 10.31 -14.14
N PRO A 98 -19.03 10.68 -15.28
CA PRO A 98 -19.50 10.19 -16.56
C PRO A 98 -19.15 8.71 -16.76
N SER A 99 -20.03 7.98 -17.45
CA SER A 99 -19.90 6.54 -17.65
C SER A 99 -18.69 6.15 -18.51
N ASP A 100 -18.16 7.06 -19.31
CA ASP A 100 -16.96 6.87 -20.12
C ASP A 100 -15.68 6.70 -19.27
N LEU A 101 -15.73 7.04 -17.97
CA LEU A 101 -14.67 6.74 -17.01
C LEU A 101 -14.51 5.24 -16.77
N LEU A 102 -15.54 4.43 -17.02
CA LEU A 102 -15.50 2.97 -16.85
C LEU A 102 -15.11 2.22 -18.13
N LEU A 103 -14.83 2.93 -19.23
CA LEU A 103 -14.30 2.29 -20.43
C LEU A 103 -12.91 1.71 -20.13
N PRO A 104 -12.62 0.46 -20.56
CA PRO A 104 -11.34 -0.16 -20.26
C PRO A 104 -10.22 0.55 -21.03
N PHE A 105 -9.16 0.93 -20.30
CA PHE A 105 -7.89 1.35 -20.87
C PHE A 105 -7.04 0.12 -21.22
N VAL A 106 -7.05 -0.91 -20.35
CA VAL A 106 -6.32 -2.17 -20.55
C VAL A 106 -7.25 -3.28 -21.03
N LYS A 107 -7.01 -3.77 -22.26
CA LYS A 107 -7.79 -4.84 -22.90
C LYS A 107 -7.38 -6.27 -22.52
N ALA A 108 -6.24 -6.44 -21.86
CA ALA A 108 -5.72 -7.75 -21.50
C ALA A 108 -6.72 -8.55 -20.64
N LYS A 109 -6.76 -9.87 -20.83
CA LYS A 109 -7.60 -10.79 -20.04
C LYS A 109 -6.86 -11.27 -18.80
N TYR A 110 -7.62 -11.73 -17.81
CA TYR A 110 -7.10 -12.39 -16.61
C TYR A 110 -7.94 -13.61 -16.24
N LYS A 111 -7.34 -14.53 -15.48
CA LYS A 111 -8.00 -15.67 -14.86
C LYS A 111 -7.77 -15.60 -13.35
N LEU A 112 -8.83 -15.87 -12.58
CA LEU A 112 -8.76 -15.91 -11.13
C LEU A 112 -8.54 -17.34 -10.63
N LYS A 113 -7.74 -17.47 -9.58
CA LYS A 113 -7.56 -18.72 -8.84
C LYS A 113 -7.64 -18.49 -7.35
N HIS A 114 -8.12 -19.49 -6.62
CA HIS A 114 -7.93 -19.58 -5.18
C HIS A 114 -6.45 -19.78 -4.86
N LEU A 115 -6.07 -19.51 -3.60
CA LEU A 115 -4.68 -19.70 -3.15
C LEU A 115 -4.21 -21.16 -3.20
N ASP A 116 -5.12 -22.13 -3.20
CA ASP A 116 -4.82 -23.56 -3.36
C ASP A 116 -4.61 -23.97 -4.83
N GLY A 117 -4.76 -23.03 -5.77
CA GLY A 117 -4.57 -23.24 -7.20
C GLY A 117 -5.82 -23.70 -7.96
N SER A 118 -6.96 -23.90 -7.28
CA SER A 118 -8.25 -24.16 -7.91
C SER A 118 -8.78 -22.92 -8.63
N ASP A 119 -9.62 -23.13 -9.64
CA ASP A 119 -10.19 -22.04 -10.42
C ASP A 119 -11.22 -21.25 -9.59
N PHE A 120 -11.16 -19.92 -9.69
CA PHE A 120 -12.13 -19.01 -9.05
C PHE A 120 -13.02 -18.39 -10.13
N ASP A 121 -14.33 -18.41 -9.92
CA ASP A 121 -15.27 -17.80 -10.87
C ASP A 121 -15.17 -16.27 -10.84
N HIS A 122 -14.73 -15.70 -11.97
CA HIS A 122 -14.55 -14.26 -12.13
C HIS A 122 -15.85 -13.44 -12.08
N ASP A 123 -17.02 -14.05 -12.22
CA ASP A 123 -18.31 -13.38 -12.14
C ASP A 123 -18.81 -13.22 -10.69
N VAL A 124 -18.21 -13.97 -9.75
CA VAL A 124 -18.55 -13.87 -8.33
C VAL A 124 -18.00 -12.55 -7.78
N LEU A 125 -18.90 -11.66 -7.41
CA LEU A 125 -18.55 -10.40 -6.78
C LEU A 125 -18.26 -10.59 -5.29
N SER A 126 -17.42 -9.72 -4.73
CA SER A 126 -17.36 -9.59 -3.29
C SER A 126 -18.60 -8.88 -2.76
N TYR A 127 -18.96 -9.18 -1.50
CA TYR A 127 -20.06 -8.52 -0.81
C TYR A 127 -19.98 -6.99 -0.87
N TYR A 128 -18.78 -6.43 -0.71
CA TYR A 128 -18.59 -4.98 -0.80
C TYR A 128 -18.70 -4.46 -2.24
N ASP A 129 -18.26 -5.21 -3.26
CA ASP A 129 -18.47 -4.79 -4.64
C ASP A 129 -19.96 -4.76 -4.98
N GLU A 130 -20.75 -5.75 -4.55
CA GLU A 130 -22.21 -5.72 -4.69
C GLU A 130 -22.84 -4.50 -4.02
N LEU A 131 -22.45 -4.22 -2.77
CA LEU A 131 -22.94 -3.06 -2.03
C LEU A 131 -22.60 -1.74 -2.73
N ASN A 132 -21.35 -1.62 -3.19
CA ASN A 132 -20.87 -0.42 -3.86
C ASN A 132 -21.57 -0.18 -5.21
N LEU A 133 -21.87 -1.24 -5.97
CA LEU A 133 -22.59 -1.13 -7.23
C LEU A 133 -24.06 -0.71 -7.06
N ARG A 134 -24.69 -1.05 -5.93
CA ARG A 134 -26.06 -0.59 -5.60
C ARG A 134 -26.11 0.89 -5.25
N ASN A 135 -25.00 1.46 -4.76
CA ASN A 135 -24.90 2.87 -4.46
C ASN A 135 -24.44 3.63 -5.70
N VAL A 136 -25.41 4.17 -6.45
CA VAL A 136 -25.18 4.85 -7.72
C VAL A 136 -24.86 6.33 -7.47
N LEU A 137 -23.82 6.83 -8.13
CA LEU A 137 -23.43 8.23 -8.16
C LEU A 137 -24.22 8.99 -9.23
N LYS A 138 -24.29 10.31 -9.12
CA LYS A 138 -24.73 11.17 -10.22
C LYS A 138 -23.90 10.85 -11.48
N GLY A 139 -24.58 10.58 -12.59
CA GLY A 139 -23.96 10.04 -13.83
C GLY A 139 -24.18 8.54 -14.05
N GLY A 140 -24.79 7.84 -13.08
CA GLY A 140 -25.32 6.49 -13.27
C GLY A 140 -24.31 5.36 -13.01
N ILE A 141 -23.12 5.66 -12.48
CA ILE A 141 -22.10 4.66 -12.19
C ILE A 141 -22.01 4.32 -10.69
N GLY A 142 -21.62 3.09 -10.38
CA GLY A 142 -21.44 2.63 -9.01
C GLY A 142 -20.27 3.29 -8.28
N ARG A 143 -20.31 3.25 -6.95
CA ARG A 143 -19.21 3.70 -6.09
C ARG A 143 -18.01 2.76 -6.11
N GLY A 144 -16.83 3.27 -5.76
CA GLY A 144 -15.62 2.46 -5.58
C GLY A 144 -15.09 1.74 -6.82
N GLN A 145 -15.50 2.12 -8.03
CA GLN A 145 -15.14 1.46 -9.28
C GLN A 145 -13.83 2.03 -9.83
N LEU A 146 -12.90 1.15 -10.23
CA LEU A 146 -11.68 1.57 -10.91
C LEU A 146 -12.03 2.22 -12.25
N THR A 147 -11.39 3.33 -12.58
CA THR A 147 -11.64 4.06 -13.83
C THR A 147 -10.51 3.84 -14.84
N LYS A 148 -10.70 4.30 -16.08
CA LYS A 148 -9.65 4.34 -17.12
C LYS A 148 -8.41 5.10 -16.67
N VAL A 149 -8.58 6.18 -15.90
CA VAL A 149 -7.48 6.94 -15.30
C VAL A 149 -6.71 6.06 -14.31
N GLY A 150 -7.43 5.26 -13.51
CA GLY A 150 -6.81 4.30 -12.60
C GLY A 150 -6.08 3.18 -13.32
N GLU A 151 -6.68 2.61 -14.36
CA GLU A 151 -6.01 1.59 -15.18
C GLU A 151 -4.73 2.14 -15.85
N GLU A 152 -4.76 3.37 -16.36
CA GLU A 152 -3.58 4.03 -16.92
C GLU A 152 -2.47 4.25 -15.87
N GLN A 153 -2.81 4.73 -14.67
CA GLN A 153 -1.86 4.86 -13.56
C GLN A 153 -1.16 3.53 -13.25
N MET A 154 -1.94 2.46 -13.15
CA MET A 154 -1.42 1.13 -12.83
C MET A 154 -0.62 0.54 -13.99
N PHE A 155 -1.01 0.77 -15.25
CA PHE A 155 -0.20 0.42 -16.42
C PHE A 155 1.14 1.14 -16.40
N ASN A 156 1.17 2.43 -16.10
CA ASN A 156 2.41 3.21 -15.99
C ASN A 156 3.29 2.76 -14.82
N LEU A 157 2.70 2.35 -13.70
CA LEU A 157 3.44 1.67 -12.63
C LEU A 157 4.09 0.38 -13.16
N GLY A 158 3.35 -0.43 -13.92
CA GLY A 158 3.88 -1.61 -14.60
C GLY A 158 5.04 -1.28 -15.56
N ARG A 159 4.96 -0.17 -16.32
CA ARG A 159 6.07 0.30 -17.16
C ARG A 159 7.33 0.63 -16.35
N ARG A 160 7.18 1.23 -15.17
CA ARG A 160 8.31 1.50 -14.25
C ARG A 160 8.93 0.20 -13.75
N VAL A 161 8.11 -0.81 -13.41
CA VAL A 161 8.56 -2.15 -13.01
C VAL A 161 9.28 -2.85 -14.17
N ARG A 162 8.76 -2.80 -15.40
CA ARG A 162 9.43 -3.33 -16.60
C ARG A 162 10.83 -2.75 -16.77
N ARG A 163 10.94 -1.42 -16.78
CA ARG A 163 12.23 -0.73 -16.95
C ARG A 163 13.26 -1.26 -15.96
N ARG A 164 12.90 -1.32 -14.68
CA ARG A 164 13.82 -1.76 -13.64
C ARG A 164 14.17 -3.25 -13.74
N TYR A 165 13.18 -4.14 -13.80
CA TYR A 165 13.41 -5.57 -13.60
C TYR A 165 13.56 -6.39 -14.89
N ILE A 166 13.16 -5.87 -16.04
CA ILE A 166 13.35 -6.51 -17.35
C ILE A 166 14.42 -5.78 -18.16
N ASP A 167 14.35 -4.43 -18.23
CA ASP A 167 15.23 -3.68 -19.12
C ASP A 167 16.61 -3.43 -18.49
N ASP A 168 16.68 -2.96 -17.24
CA ASP A 168 17.92 -2.55 -16.57
C ASP A 168 18.62 -3.75 -15.90
N LEU A 169 17.91 -4.48 -15.02
CA LEU A 169 18.50 -5.54 -14.20
C LEU A 169 18.49 -6.93 -14.85
N LYS A 170 17.75 -7.11 -15.96
CA LYS A 170 17.54 -8.43 -16.61
C LYS A 170 17.12 -9.53 -15.61
N PHE A 171 16.33 -9.17 -14.61
CA PHE A 171 15.96 -10.03 -13.50
C PHE A 171 14.79 -10.97 -13.86
N LEU A 172 13.80 -10.44 -14.60
CA LEU A 172 12.62 -11.15 -15.10
C LEU A 172 12.72 -11.41 -16.61
N ASP A 173 12.09 -12.49 -17.07
CA ASP A 173 11.90 -12.72 -18.50
C ASP A 173 11.00 -11.64 -19.12
N PRO A 174 11.29 -11.17 -20.35
CA PRO A 174 10.40 -10.25 -21.07
C PRO A 174 9.00 -10.83 -21.34
N ASN A 175 8.86 -12.16 -21.39
CA ASN A 175 7.60 -12.87 -21.54
C ASN A 175 7.02 -13.23 -20.16
N TYR A 176 5.70 -13.21 -20.05
CA TYR A 176 5.04 -13.51 -18.78
C TYR A 176 5.09 -15.01 -18.45
N HIS A 177 5.64 -15.32 -17.28
CA HIS A 177 5.61 -16.65 -16.67
C HIS A 177 5.06 -16.57 -15.23
N PRO A 178 3.92 -17.21 -14.92
CA PRO A 178 3.31 -17.15 -13.58
C PRO A 178 4.16 -17.80 -12.48
N ASP A 179 5.07 -18.72 -12.86
CA ASP A 179 6.02 -19.35 -11.93
C ASP A 179 7.20 -18.43 -11.58
N GLU A 180 7.50 -17.43 -12.43
CA GLU A 180 8.54 -16.44 -12.19
C GLU A 180 7.99 -15.20 -11.45
N LEU A 181 6.79 -14.74 -11.85
CA LEU A 181 6.06 -13.63 -11.22
C LEU A 181 4.71 -14.10 -10.68
N TYR A 182 4.64 -14.30 -9.37
CA TYR A 182 3.40 -14.63 -8.66
C TYR A 182 2.59 -13.35 -8.39
N THR A 183 1.30 -13.36 -8.76
CA THR A 183 0.39 -12.25 -8.50
C THR A 183 -0.76 -12.68 -7.59
N ARG A 184 -1.02 -11.87 -6.57
CA ARG A 184 -2.21 -11.99 -5.70
C ARG A 184 -2.90 -10.65 -5.56
N SER A 185 -4.22 -10.65 -5.53
CA SER A 185 -5.05 -9.48 -5.27
C SER A 185 -6.03 -9.78 -4.14
N THR A 186 -6.43 -8.76 -3.41
CA THR A 186 -7.69 -8.86 -2.65
C THR A 186 -8.84 -9.08 -3.61
N HIS A 187 -9.90 -9.74 -3.15
CA HIS A 187 -11.09 -9.99 -3.96
C HIS A 187 -11.98 -8.75 -4.06
N TYR A 188 -11.45 -7.65 -4.62
CA TYR A 188 -12.22 -6.48 -5.05
C TYR A 188 -11.98 -6.25 -6.53
N ARG A 189 -13.02 -5.92 -7.30
CA ARG A 189 -12.90 -5.64 -8.75
C ARG A 189 -11.83 -4.58 -9.05
N ARG A 190 -11.74 -3.54 -8.22
CA ARG A 190 -10.76 -2.45 -8.40
C ARG A 190 -9.31 -2.89 -8.20
N THR A 191 -9.04 -3.80 -7.26
CA THR A 191 -7.68 -4.29 -6.99
C THR A 191 -7.28 -5.34 -8.03
N ILE A 192 -8.21 -6.20 -8.46
CA ILE A 192 -7.99 -7.18 -9.52
C ILE A 192 -7.67 -6.48 -10.86
N ASN A 193 -8.48 -5.48 -11.25
CA ASN A 193 -8.24 -4.74 -12.49
C ASN A 193 -6.98 -3.86 -12.42
N SER A 194 -6.63 -3.37 -11.22
CA SER A 194 -5.34 -2.72 -11.01
C SER A 194 -4.19 -3.70 -11.22
N ALA A 195 -4.30 -4.93 -10.69
CA ALA A 195 -3.28 -5.96 -10.85
C ALA A 195 -3.09 -6.37 -12.32
N LYS A 196 -4.20 -6.59 -13.03
CA LYS A 196 -4.23 -6.78 -14.49
C LYS A 196 -3.48 -5.66 -15.21
N SER A 197 -3.74 -4.40 -14.83
CA SER A 197 -3.14 -3.23 -15.49
C SER A 197 -1.64 -3.13 -15.25
N VAL A 198 -1.16 -3.44 -14.03
CA VAL A 198 0.27 -3.54 -13.73
C VAL A 198 0.93 -4.65 -14.57
N LEU A 199 0.34 -5.84 -14.62
CA LEU A 199 0.88 -6.95 -15.43
C LEU A 199 0.93 -6.60 -16.92
N ALA A 200 -0.12 -5.96 -17.44
CA ALA A 200 -0.14 -5.43 -18.79
C ALA A 200 1.01 -4.42 -19.02
N GLY A 201 1.24 -3.50 -18.08
CA GLY A 201 2.37 -2.57 -18.15
C GLY A 201 3.74 -3.25 -18.09
N ILE A 202 3.86 -4.36 -17.36
CA ILE A 202 5.12 -5.11 -17.26
C ILE A 202 5.42 -5.84 -18.58
N PHE A 203 4.43 -6.52 -19.16
CA PHE A 203 4.67 -7.53 -20.21
C PHE A 203 4.15 -7.16 -21.60
N LEU A 204 3.27 -6.16 -21.74
CA LEU A 204 2.73 -5.76 -23.04
C LEU A 204 3.39 -4.47 -23.54
N GLU A 205 3.49 -4.37 -24.87
CA GLU A 205 3.98 -3.16 -25.54
C GLU A 205 2.96 -2.02 -25.49
N SER A 206 1.67 -2.34 -25.45
CA SER A 206 0.56 -1.39 -25.48
C SER A 206 -0.62 -1.90 -24.65
N PRO A 207 -1.38 -1.02 -23.97
CA PRO A 207 -2.55 -1.41 -23.18
C PRO A 207 -3.72 -1.94 -24.05
N ASN A 208 -3.68 -1.68 -25.36
CA ASN A 208 -4.70 -2.13 -26.32
C ASN A 208 -4.51 -3.57 -26.82
N ILE A 209 -3.42 -4.24 -26.43
CA ILE A 209 -3.17 -5.62 -26.85
C ILE A 209 -4.11 -6.56 -26.09
N ASP A 210 -4.97 -7.26 -26.84
CA ASP A 210 -5.73 -8.39 -26.31
C ASP A 210 -4.84 -9.65 -26.40
N ARG A 211 -4.34 -10.06 -25.24
CA ARG A 211 -3.53 -11.27 -25.11
C ARG A 211 -4.45 -12.49 -25.09
N ASN A 212 -4.14 -13.50 -25.93
CA ASN A 212 -4.90 -14.76 -25.95
C ASN A 212 -4.76 -15.55 -24.63
N ASP A 213 -3.58 -15.54 -24.03
CA ASP A 213 -3.29 -16.18 -22.75
C ASP A 213 -3.55 -15.21 -21.58
N PRO A 214 -4.52 -15.48 -20.69
CA PRO A 214 -4.87 -14.54 -19.63
C PRO A 214 -3.80 -14.44 -18.54
N PHE A 215 -3.66 -13.26 -17.94
CA PHE A 215 -2.84 -13.11 -16.73
C PHE A 215 -3.45 -13.87 -15.55
N LEU A 216 -2.63 -14.63 -14.82
CA LEU A 216 -3.07 -15.34 -13.63
C LEU A 216 -3.02 -14.43 -12.40
N ILE A 217 -4.16 -14.29 -11.71
CA ILE A 217 -4.27 -13.51 -10.46
C ILE A 217 -4.90 -14.40 -9.39
N ASN A 218 -4.18 -14.60 -8.29
CA ASN A 218 -4.68 -15.36 -7.16
C ASN A 218 -5.50 -14.45 -6.23
N VAL A 219 -6.60 -14.94 -5.71
CA VAL A 219 -7.49 -14.23 -4.79
C VAL A 219 -7.86 -15.09 -3.61
N GLN A 220 -8.30 -14.44 -2.54
CA GLN A 220 -8.86 -15.11 -1.36
C GLN A 220 -10.19 -14.48 -0.99
N VAL A 221 -11.09 -15.28 -0.44
CA VAL A 221 -12.35 -14.78 0.12
C VAL A 221 -12.09 -13.76 1.22
N LEU A 222 -12.91 -12.70 1.28
CA LEU A 222 -12.60 -11.54 2.11
C LEU A 222 -12.49 -11.84 3.62
N HIS A 223 -13.19 -12.85 4.14
CA HIS A 223 -13.09 -13.23 5.55
C HIS A 223 -11.78 -13.97 5.88
N GLU A 224 -11.07 -14.53 4.91
CA GLU A 224 -9.75 -15.17 5.12
C GLU A 224 -8.58 -14.28 4.67
N GLU A 225 -8.87 -13.07 4.19
CA GLU A 225 -7.88 -12.20 3.58
C GLU A 225 -6.95 -11.55 4.61
N VAL A 226 -5.67 -11.45 4.24
CA VAL A 226 -4.57 -10.87 5.05
C VAL A 226 -3.96 -9.62 4.40
N LEU A 227 -4.32 -9.32 3.15
CA LEU A 227 -3.82 -8.16 2.41
C LEU A 227 -4.51 -6.84 2.81
N PHE A 228 -5.30 -6.80 3.88
CA PHE A 228 -5.79 -5.57 4.52
C PHE A 228 -6.13 -5.84 5.99
N PRO A 229 -6.18 -4.79 6.85
CA PRO A 229 -6.68 -4.91 8.23
C PRO A 229 -8.13 -5.43 8.24
N ASN A 230 -8.31 -6.71 8.58
CA ASN A 230 -9.55 -7.43 8.29
C ASN A 230 -10.51 -7.46 9.50
N ALA A 231 -11.40 -6.47 9.57
CA ALA A 231 -12.43 -6.39 10.62
C ALA A 231 -13.57 -7.40 10.45
N ILE A 232 -13.72 -8.00 9.27
CA ILE A 232 -14.77 -9.01 9.02
C ILE A 232 -14.49 -10.26 9.86
N ASN A 233 -13.22 -10.64 9.94
CA ASN A 233 -12.79 -11.87 10.59
C ASN A 233 -12.30 -11.68 12.03
N CYS A 234 -12.19 -10.43 12.48
CA CYS A 234 -11.67 -10.13 13.80
C CYS A 234 -12.66 -9.22 14.52
N SER A 235 -13.56 -9.82 15.31
CA SER A 235 -14.55 -9.12 16.13
C SER A 235 -13.88 -8.13 17.10
N TYR A 236 -12.72 -8.48 17.66
CA TYR A 236 -11.89 -7.54 18.43
C TYR A 236 -11.46 -6.34 17.58
N PHE A 237 -10.93 -6.56 16.38
CA PHE A 237 -10.54 -5.46 15.50
C PHE A 237 -11.76 -4.61 15.12
N ALA A 238 -12.92 -5.22 14.87
CA ALA A 238 -14.16 -4.51 14.58
C ALA A 238 -14.61 -3.61 15.75
N GLU A 239 -14.50 -4.09 17.00
CA GLU A 239 -14.82 -3.29 18.18
C GLU A 239 -13.77 -2.21 18.46
N MET A 240 -12.48 -2.51 18.29
CA MET A 240 -11.41 -1.52 18.38
C MET A 240 -11.54 -0.43 17.31
N PHE A 241 -12.01 -0.79 16.11
CA PHE A 241 -12.25 0.16 15.03
C PHE A 241 -13.34 1.17 15.42
N LYS A 242 -14.47 0.69 15.96
CA LYS A 242 -15.53 1.55 16.51
C LYS A 242 -15.00 2.43 17.65
N PHE A 243 -14.08 1.90 18.46
CA PHE A 243 -13.46 2.64 19.56
C PHE A 243 -12.53 3.76 19.06
N VAL A 244 -11.69 3.53 18.04
CA VAL A 244 -10.88 4.61 17.45
C VAL A 244 -11.77 5.72 16.89
N GLU A 245 -12.88 5.35 16.24
CA GLU A 245 -13.88 6.28 15.71
C GLU A 245 -14.60 7.07 16.83
N THR A 246 -14.87 6.42 17.98
CA THR A 246 -15.67 6.97 19.08
C THR A 246 -14.83 7.72 20.13
N LEU A 247 -13.62 7.25 20.45
CA LEU A 247 -12.78 7.83 21.50
C LEU A 247 -11.81 8.88 21.00
N SER A 248 -11.64 9.04 19.69
CA SER A 248 -10.85 10.12 19.10
C SER A 248 -9.53 10.34 19.84
N LEU A 249 -8.56 9.45 19.64
CA LEU A 249 -7.16 9.70 20.04
C LEU A 249 -6.65 11.07 19.53
N TYR A 250 -7.32 11.62 18.53
CA TYR A 250 -7.15 12.95 17.96
C TYR A 250 -8.03 14.06 18.58
N SER A 251 -9.03 13.80 19.43
CA SER A 251 -9.78 14.88 20.10
C SER A 251 -8.94 15.68 21.08
N GLN A 252 -7.86 15.06 21.59
CA GLN A 252 -6.87 15.74 22.41
C GLN A 252 -5.89 16.56 21.56
N ASN A 253 -5.87 16.38 20.23
CA ASN A 253 -5.06 17.17 19.32
C ASN A 253 -5.82 18.46 18.94
N ALA A 254 -5.40 19.58 19.52
CA ALA A 254 -6.03 20.88 19.31
C ALA A 254 -6.05 21.30 17.83
N ASP A 255 -4.99 21.02 17.08
CA ASP A 255 -4.93 21.34 15.65
C ASP A 255 -5.91 20.49 14.84
N TYR A 256 -6.02 19.20 15.18
CA TYR A 256 -7.01 18.32 14.54
C TYR A 256 -8.43 18.84 14.78
N ILE A 257 -8.80 19.13 16.04
CA ILE A 257 -10.13 19.64 16.38
C ILE A 257 -10.41 20.97 15.69
N LYS A 258 -9.44 21.90 15.68
CA LYS A 258 -9.55 23.17 14.97
C LYS A 258 -9.86 22.97 13.49
N ASN A 259 -9.12 22.09 12.82
CA ASN A 259 -9.32 21.83 11.39
C ASN A 259 -10.60 21.04 11.12
N LEU A 260 -11.04 20.18 12.05
CA LEU A 260 -12.31 19.46 11.93
C LEU A 260 -13.48 20.42 12.02
N ILE A 261 -13.44 21.37 12.97
CA ILE A 261 -14.45 22.44 13.08
C ILE A 261 -14.45 23.25 11.79
N HIS A 262 -13.29 23.69 11.33
CA HIS A 262 -13.18 24.47 10.09
C HIS A 262 -13.74 23.71 8.87
N LEU A 263 -13.45 22.41 8.73
CA LEU A 263 -14.01 21.58 7.66
C LEU A 263 -15.55 21.56 7.70
N ASN A 264 -16.12 21.40 8.88
CA ASN A 264 -17.57 21.36 9.05
C ASN A 264 -18.18 22.75 8.80
N GLU A 265 -17.55 23.83 9.22
CA GLU A 265 -18.00 25.21 8.97
C GLU A 265 -17.99 25.55 7.48
N VAL A 266 -16.93 25.19 6.74
CA VAL A 266 -16.82 25.48 5.30
C VAL A 266 -17.89 24.72 4.51
N ILE A 267 -18.25 23.49 4.92
CA ILE A 267 -19.19 22.65 4.17
C ILE A 267 -20.65 22.82 4.62
N ARG A 268 -20.89 23.02 5.91
CA ARG A 268 -22.25 23.06 6.50
C ARG A 268 -22.66 24.44 7.01
N GLY A 269 -21.75 25.39 7.11
CA GLY A 269 -21.97 26.68 7.77
C GLY A 269 -21.91 26.59 9.30
N SER A 270 -21.72 27.75 9.95
CA SER A 270 -21.49 27.85 11.41
C SER A 270 -22.72 27.52 12.28
N SER A 271 -23.92 27.42 11.70
CA SER A 271 -25.19 27.25 12.43
C SER A 271 -25.74 25.81 12.45
N GLU A 272 -25.13 24.85 11.73
CA GLU A 272 -25.61 23.45 11.61
C GLU A 272 -24.84 22.44 12.51
N ILE A 273 -23.93 22.89 13.38
CA ILE A 273 -23.11 21.98 14.22
C ILE A 273 -23.94 21.30 15.33
N GLU A 274 -25.10 21.83 15.71
CA GLU A 274 -25.80 21.39 16.93
C GLU A 274 -26.51 20.03 16.84
N ASN A 275 -26.54 19.32 15.71
CA ASN A 275 -27.22 18.01 15.63
C ASN A 275 -26.62 16.97 14.64
N GLY A 276 -25.39 17.15 14.16
CA GLY A 276 -24.79 16.28 13.13
C GLY A 276 -23.47 15.62 13.55
N LYS A 277 -23.27 14.33 13.19
CA LYS A 277 -21.92 13.71 13.21
C LYS A 277 -20.97 14.53 12.35
N ASN A 278 -19.76 14.81 12.84
CA ASN A 278 -18.72 15.56 12.11
C ASN A 278 -18.37 14.86 10.78
N ILE A 279 -18.04 15.64 9.76
CA ILE A 279 -17.44 15.12 8.52
C ILE A 279 -16.03 14.60 8.86
N SER A 280 -15.78 13.29 8.67
CA SER A 280 -14.45 12.71 8.81
C SER A 280 -13.53 13.16 7.67
N PHE A 281 -12.25 13.36 7.97
CA PHE A 281 -11.24 13.71 6.97
C PHE A 281 -11.05 12.59 5.94
N THR A 282 -11.11 11.31 6.34
CA THR A 282 -11.06 10.17 5.41
C THR A 282 -12.21 10.22 4.38
N ALA A 283 -13.43 10.49 4.83
CA ALA A 283 -14.61 10.57 3.97
C ALA A 283 -14.55 11.78 3.04
N PHE A 284 -14.06 12.92 3.55
CA PHE A 284 -13.81 14.11 2.74
C PHE A 284 -12.75 13.86 1.66
N MET A 285 -11.60 13.28 2.05
CA MET A 285 -10.51 13.02 1.13
C MET A 285 -10.85 11.95 0.09
N ASP A 286 -11.69 10.97 0.42
CA ASP A 286 -12.18 9.98 -0.54
C ASP A 286 -12.98 10.62 -1.68
N ASP A 287 -13.85 11.58 -1.38
CA ASP A 287 -14.58 12.35 -2.40
C ASP A 287 -13.63 13.30 -3.15
N MET A 288 -12.91 14.18 -2.44
CA MET A 288 -12.10 15.22 -3.07
C MET A 288 -10.98 14.69 -3.95
N ARG A 289 -10.26 13.64 -3.52
CA ARG A 289 -9.21 13.03 -4.36
C ARG A 289 -9.80 12.35 -5.58
N ALA A 290 -10.97 11.75 -5.47
CA ALA A 290 -11.67 11.18 -6.62
C ALA A 290 -12.09 12.29 -7.59
N ARG A 291 -12.53 13.45 -7.14
CA ARG A 291 -12.81 14.58 -8.05
C ARG A 291 -11.54 15.09 -8.74
N GLN A 292 -10.50 15.40 -7.96
CA GLN A 292 -9.24 15.96 -8.47
C GLN A 292 -8.59 15.06 -9.53
N VAL A 293 -8.51 13.75 -9.28
CA VAL A 293 -7.82 12.82 -10.19
C VAL A 293 -8.57 12.63 -11.51
N HIS A 294 -9.87 12.90 -11.55
CA HIS A 294 -10.69 12.82 -12.77
C HIS A 294 -10.93 14.19 -13.41
N GLY A 295 -10.33 15.27 -12.89
CA GLY A 295 -10.53 16.63 -13.39
C GLY A 295 -11.97 17.15 -13.19
N LEU A 296 -12.70 16.62 -12.21
CA LEU A 296 -14.04 17.06 -11.86
C LEU A 296 -13.98 18.25 -10.91
N HIS A 297 -15.06 19.04 -10.88
CA HIS A 297 -15.11 20.27 -10.09
C HIS A 297 -14.89 20.02 -8.59
N VAL A 298 -13.90 20.72 -8.04
CA VAL A 298 -13.67 20.88 -6.60
C VAL A 298 -13.94 22.35 -6.28
N PRO A 299 -14.75 22.68 -5.27
CA PRO A 299 -14.96 24.06 -4.87
C PRO A 299 -13.64 24.75 -4.47
N ASN A 300 -13.40 25.96 -4.97
CA ASN A 300 -12.14 26.68 -4.79
C ASN A 300 -11.73 26.81 -3.31
N ASP A 301 -12.70 27.13 -2.44
CA ASP A 301 -12.46 27.30 -0.99
C ASP A 301 -11.98 25.99 -0.32
N LEU A 302 -12.27 24.83 -0.92
CA LEU A 302 -11.81 23.53 -0.44
C LEU A 302 -10.47 23.13 -1.04
N GLU A 303 -10.10 23.65 -2.21
CA GLU A 303 -8.88 23.24 -2.92
C GLU A 303 -7.61 23.56 -2.12
N GLU A 304 -7.56 24.76 -1.51
CA GLU A 304 -6.46 25.16 -0.63
C GLU A 304 -6.41 24.33 0.66
N PHE A 305 -7.57 23.83 1.11
CA PHE A 305 -7.70 23.09 2.36
C PHE A 305 -7.41 21.59 2.22
N ILE A 306 -7.50 21.02 1.01
CA ILE A 306 -7.25 19.59 0.74
C ILE A 306 -5.88 19.13 1.25
N SER A 307 -4.81 19.92 1.08
CA SER A 307 -3.47 19.53 1.57
C SER A 307 -3.43 19.41 3.09
N THR A 308 -4.19 20.25 3.80
CA THR A 308 -4.31 20.19 5.25
C THR A 308 -5.14 18.98 5.67
N CYS A 309 -6.25 18.73 4.99
CA CYS A 309 -7.09 17.55 5.23
C CYS A 309 -6.37 16.24 4.96
N ASP A 310 -5.45 16.17 3.99
CA ASP A 310 -4.69 14.96 3.66
C ASP A 310 -3.88 14.44 4.85
N LYS A 311 -3.23 15.35 5.58
CA LYS A 311 -2.51 15.06 6.82
C LYS A 311 -3.42 14.45 7.87
N TYR A 312 -4.62 15.00 8.06
CA TYR A 312 -5.55 14.54 9.10
C TYR A 312 -6.28 13.27 8.70
N ALA A 313 -6.56 13.07 7.42
CA ALA A 313 -7.06 11.81 6.89
C ALA A 313 -6.03 10.69 7.08
N ALA A 314 -4.75 10.97 6.84
CA ALA A 314 -3.66 10.05 7.15
C ALA A 314 -3.55 9.75 8.66
N MET A 315 -3.79 10.75 9.51
CA MET A 315 -3.83 10.60 10.95
C MET A 315 -4.99 9.71 11.41
N GLU A 316 -6.20 9.91 10.87
CA GLU A 316 -7.37 9.04 11.12
C GLU A 316 -7.05 7.58 10.73
N LEU A 317 -6.56 7.34 9.50
CA LEU A 317 -6.18 6.01 9.01
C LEU A 317 -5.05 5.37 9.84
N THR A 318 -4.10 6.18 10.33
CA THR A 318 -3.01 5.72 11.20
C THR A 318 -3.49 5.35 12.58
N ALA A 319 -4.47 6.05 13.15
CA ALA A 319 -5.00 5.73 14.47
C ALA A 319 -5.64 4.32 14.49
N GLU A 320 -6.33 3.94 13.40
CA GLU A 320 -6.91 2.60 13.23
C GLU A 320 -5.86 1.48 13.31
N THR A 321 -4.64 1.77 12.84
CA THR A 321 -3.57 0.78 12.66
C THR A 321 -2.50 0.81 13.76
N ARG A 322 -2.14 1.98 14.29
CA ARG A 322 -1.01 2.16 15.24
C ARG A 322 -1.22 1.43 16.57
N HIS A 323 -2.45 1.39 17.07
CA HIS A 323 -2.77 0.71 18.34
C HIS A 323 -2.97 -0.80 18.18
N ASN A 324 -3.19 -1.27 16.95
CA ASN A 324 -3.56 -2.65 16.64
C ASN A 324 -2.66 -3.24 15.54
N ILE A 325 -1.38 -2.84 15.49
CA ILE A 325 -0.54 -3.11 14.32
C ILE A 325 -0.36 -4.61 14.04
N LYS A 326 -0.22 -5.42 15.10
CA LYS A 326 -0.17 -6.89 15.03
C LYS A 326 -1.42 -7.48 14.36
N ILE A 327 -2.58 -6.95 14.70
CA ILE A 327 -3.87 -7.40 14.14
C ILE A 327 -4.08 -6.84 12.74
N SER A 328 -3.61 -5.62 12.50
CA SER A 328 -3.79 -4.89 11.23
C SER A 328 -2.99 -5.51 10.09
N CYS A 329 -1.73 -5.87 10.34
CA CYS A 329 -0.86 -6.42 9.29
C CYS A 329 0.08 -7.55 9.75
N GLY A 330 -0.07 -8.11 10.96
CA GLY A 330 0.87 -9.11 11.47
C GLY A 330 0.96 -10.37 10.61
N ARG A 331 -0.17 -10.89 10.12
CA ARG A 331 -0.16 -12.01 9.15
C ARG A 331 0.47 -11.64 7.80
N LEU A 332 0.35 -10.38 7.38
CA LEU A 332 1.02 -9.89 6.17
C LEU A 332 2.54 -9.81 6.37
N LEU A 333 3.01 -9.39 7.55
CA LEU A 333 4.42 -9.38 7.90
C LEU A 333 4.99 -10.81 7.95
N SER A 334 4.25 -11.77 8.53
CA SER A 334 4.60 -13.19 8.51
C SER A 334 4.73 -13.72 7.08
N LEU A 335 3.76 -13.40 6.21
CA LEU A 335 3.81 -13.76 4.79
C LEU A 335 5.06 -13.17 4.09
N PHE A 336 5.40 -11.92 4.34
CA PHE A 336 6.61 -11.30 3.78
C PHE A 336 7.88 -12.00 4.27
N LYS A 337 7.96 -12.33 5.57
CA LYS A 337 9.07 -13.07 6.14
C LYS A 337 9.21 -14.45 5.50
N GLU A 338 8.13 -15.22 5.42
CA GLU A 338 8.10 -16.55 4.79
C GLU A 338 8.60 -16.50 3.34
N ASN A 339 8.15 -15.51 2.57
CA ASN A 339 8.58 -15.33 1.17
C ASN A 339 10.08 -15.01 1.04
N LEU A 340 10.61 -14.17 1.94
CA LEU A 340 12.02 -13.82 1.96
C LEU A 340 12.89 -15.01 2.39
N VAL A 341 12.45 -15.75 3.42
CA VAL A 341 13.10 -16.99 3.86
C VAL A 341 13.14 -18.00 2.72
N ALA A 342 12.02 -18.26 2.03
CA ALA A 342 11.98 -19.19 0.91
C ALA A 342 12.91 -18.77 -0.25
N SER A 343 13.01 -17.46 -0.51
CA SER A 343 13.92 -16.92 -1.54
C SER A 343 15.39 -17.05 -1.14
N TYR A 344 15.70 -16.77 0.13
CA TYR A 344 17.02 -16.95 0.71
C TYR A 344 17.45 -18.42 0.71
N GLU A 345 16.58 -19.34 1.12
CA GLU A 345 16.87 -20.78 1.15
C GLU A 345 17.10 -21.35 -0.25
N LYS A 346 16.31 -20.92 -1.23
CA LYS A 346 16.48 -21.28 -2.64
C LYS A 346 17.86 -20.87 -3.18
N ASP A 347 18.36 -19.67 -2.85
CA ASP A 347 19.69 -19.23 -3.29
C ASP A 347 20.83 -19.86 -2.47
N SER A 348 20.69 -19.97 -1.14
CA SER A 348 21.78 -20.37 -0.24
C SER A 348 22.01 -21.88 -0.14
N SER A 349 20.97 -22.71 -0.20
CA SER A 349 21.05 -24.11 0.29
C SER A 349 20.98 -25.19 -0.79
N LYS A 350 20.93 -24.83 -2.09
CA LYS A 350 20.65 -25.76 -3.22
C LYS A 350 19.40 -26.65 -3.03
N LYS A 351 18.58 -26.42 -2.01
CA LYS A 351 17.31 -27.12 -1.83
C LYS A 351 16.37 -26.75 -2.97
N LYS A 352 15.58 -27.71 -3.44
CA LYS A 352 14.48 -27.49 -4.39
C LYS A 352 13.30 -26.83 -3.69
N VAL A 353 13.49 -25.62 -3.15
CA VAL A 353 12.39 -24.78 -2.69
C VAL A 353 11.93 -23.97 -3.88
N GLU A 354 10.70 -24.21 -4.35
CA GLU A 354 10.09 -23.36 -5.36
C GLU A 354 9.72 -22.01 -4.75
N SER A 355 10.27 -20.94 -5.33
CA SER A 355 10.02 -19.57 -4.90
C SER A 355 10.09 -18.67 -6.14
N PRO A 356 9.01 -17.96 -6.50
CA PRO A 356 9.01 -16.97 -7.56
C PRO A 356 10.07 -15.90 -7.32
N LYS A 357 10.63 -15.36 -8.41
CA LYS A 357 11.57 -14.24 -8.34
C LYS A 357 10.87 -12.96 -7.89
N PHE A 358 9.62 -12.77 -8.34
CA PHE A 358 8.84 -11.57 -8.08
C PHE A 358 7.47 -11.93 -7.52
N ARG A 359 7.08 -11.29 -6.44
CA ARG A 359 5.74 -11.41 -5.85
C ARG A 359 5.04 -10.06 -5.88
N TYR A 360 3.89 -10.02 -6.52
CA TYR A 360 3.07 -8.83 -6.63
C TYR A 360 1.75 -8.99 -5.86
N TYR A 361 1.49 -8.06 -4.95
CA TYR A 361 0.27 -7.98 -4.15
C TYR A 361 -0.53 -6.71 -4.47
N SER A 362 -1.78 -6.83 -4.92
CA SER A 362 -2.69 -5.70 -5.14
C SER A 362 -3.67 -5.55 -3.97
N ALA A 363 -3.58 -4.42 -3.28
CA ALA A 363 -4.18 -4.20 -1.98
C ALA A 363 -4.75 -2.76 -1.84
N HIS A 364 -4.72 -2.20 -0.62
CA HIS A 364 -5.43 -0.99 -0.25
C HIS A 364 -4.49 0.05 0.38
N ASP A 365 -4.99 1.29 0.49
CA ASP A 365 -4.35 2.35 1.27
C ASP A 365 -4.16 1.95 2.74
N SER A 366 -5.18 1.36 3.36
CA SER A 366 -5.10 0.84 4.73
C SER A 366 -3.97 -0.18 4.91
N THR A 367 -3.72 -1.02 3.89
CA THR A 367 -2.61 -1.98 3.88
C THR A 367 -1.26 -1.28 3.85
N LEU A 368 -1.08 -0.33 2.93
CA LEU A 368 0.17 0.42 2.82
C LEU A 368 0.41 1.26 4.09
N ASN A 369 -0.64 1.88 4.64
CA ASN A 369 -0.56 2.63 5.88
C ASN A 369 -0.11 1.75 7.05
N ALA A 370 -0.70 0.57 7.22
CA ALA A 370 -0.28 -0.39 8.24
C ALA A 370 1.20 -0.79 8.07
N LEU A 371 1.65 -1.05 6.84
CA LEU A 371 3.06 -1.36 6.58
C LEU A 371 4.00 -0.18 6.90
N LEU A 372 3.61 1.06 6.56
CA LEU A 372 4.37 2.26 6.91
C LEU A 372 4.48 2.44 8.42
N VAL A 373 3.43 2.13 9.18
CA VAL A 373 3.46 2.10 10.65
C VAL A 373 4.39 1.00 11.15
N ALA A 374 4.27 -0.22 10.64
CA ALA A 374 5.09 -1.36 11.04
C ALA A 374 6.59 -1.15 10.79
N PHE A 375 6.94 -0.46 9.70
CA PHE A 375 8.32 -0.13 9.33
C PHE A 375 8.84 1.16 9.98
N GLY A 376 8.05 1.82 10.84
CA GLY A 376 8.45 3.06 11.52
C GLY A 376 8.57 4.27 10.59
N MET A 377 7.93 4.24 9.41
CA MET A 377 8.01 5.27 8.38
C MET A 377 6.85 6.27 8.40
N ILE A 378 5.76 5.98 9.13
CA ILE A 378 4.53 6.78 9.05
C ILE A 378 4.73 8.26 9.40
N ASP A 379 5.61 8.56 10.36
CA ASP A 379 5.89 9.92 10.81
C ASP A 379 6.74 10.71 9.80
N GLU A 380 7.38 10.07 8.82
CA GLU A 380 8.07 10.75 7.71
C GLU A 380 7.07 11.13 6.60
N TYR A 381 6.17 10.21 6.24
CA TYR A 381 5.32 10.37 5.06
C TYR A 381 4.02 11.14 5.32
N LYS A 382 3.49 11.17 6.56
CA LYS A 382 2.36 12.01 7.08
C LYS A 382 1.25 12.37 6.08
N SER A 383 0.96 11.51 5.11
CA SER A 383 0.06 11.75 3.99
C SER A 383 -0.64 10.46 3.62
N TRP A 384 -1.84 10.59 3.06
CA TRP A 384 -2.62 9.43 2.66
C TRP A 384 -1.92 8.73 1.49
N PRO A 385 -1.72 7.39 1.52
CA PRO A 385 -1.07 6.68 0.41
C PRO A 385 -1.76 6.96 -0.92
N PRO A 386 -1.15 7.64 -1.91
CA PRO A 386 -1.84 8.09 -3.13
C PRO A 386 -2.31 6.92 -4.00
N PHE A 387 -3.20 7.17 -4.96
CA PHE A 387 -3.61 6.14 -5.93
C PHE A 387 -2.39 5.58 -6.66
N GLY A 388 -2.32 4.26 -6.81
CA GLY A 388 -1.17 3.58 -7.38
C GLY A 388 0.11 3.68 -6.55
N ALA A 389 0.05 4.07 -5.27
CA ALA A 389 1.20 3.98 -4.37
C ALA A 389 1.68 2.54 -4.24
N ASP A 390 2.98 2.37 -4.03
CA ASP A 390 3.61 1.05 -3.88
C ASP A 390 4.68 1.05 -2.79
N ILE A 391 4.80 -0.10 -2.13
CA ILE A 391 5.96 -0.47 -1.32
C ILE A 391 6.64 -1.64 -2.02
N THR A 392 7.93 -1.49 -2.32
CA THR A 392 8.74 -2.55 -2.95
C THR A 392 9.90 -2.91 -2.03
N ILE A 393 10.04 -4.20 -1.71
CA ILE A 393 11.10 -4.79 -0.91
C ILE A 393 11.93 -5.67 -1.84
N GLU A 394 13.20 -5.34 -2.00
CA GLU A 394 14.15 -6.10 -2.81
C GLU A 394 15.13 -6.82 -1.89
N LEU A 395 15.31 -8.13 -2.09
CA LEU A 395 16.33 -8.93 -1.42
C LEU A 395 17.57 -9.01 -2.30
N TRP A 396 18.70 -8.55 -1.79
CA TRP A 396 19.99 -8.52 -2.46
C TRP A 396 21.01 -9.39 -1.74
N LYS A 397 22.01 -9.84 -2.49
CA LYS A 397 23.17 -10.60 -1.98
C LYS A 397 24.45 -9.93 -2.44
N LYS A 398 25.38 -9.65 -1.52
CA LYS A 398 26.76 -9.30 -1.83
C LYS A 398 27.51 -10.55 -2.32
N LEU A 399 28.27 -10.40 -3.40
CA LEU A 399 29.03 -11.50 -4.02
C LEU A 399 30.40 -11.75 -3.36
N ASP A 400 30.79 -10.93 -2.38
CA ASP A 400 32.00 -11.14 -1.59
C ASP A 400 31.77 -12.23 -0.52
N ASP A 401 32.56 -13.30 -0.61
CA ASP A 401 32.49 -14.52 0.22
C ASP A 401 33.09 -14.36 1.63
N SER A 402 33.55 -13.15 2.01
CA SER A 402 34.19 -12.92 3.32
C SER A 402 33.23 -12.83 4.52
N GLU A 403 31.93 -12.64 4.29
CA GLU A 403 30.92 -12.53 5.36
C GLU A 403 30.15 -13.85 5.61
N ILE A 404 29.99 -14.22 6.89
CA ILE A 404 29.24 -15.41 7.30
C ILE A 404 27.74 -15.20 7.03
N LEU A 405 27.09 -16.17 6.37
CA LEU A 405 25.63 -16.21 6.16
C LEU A 405 24.84 -15.95 7.48
N PRO A 406 23.76 -15.15 7.47
CA PRO A 406 23.12 -14.49 6.34
C PRO A 406 23.62 -13.04 6.09
N LYS A 407 24.76 -12.62 6.65
CA LYS A 407 25.21 -11.20 6.62
C LYS A 407 25.47 -10.65 5.22
N ASN A 408 25.76 -11.51 4.25
CA ASN A 408 25.87 -11.12 2.85
C ASN A 408 24.52 -10.81 2.18
N TYR A 409 23.38 -11.01 2.85
CA TYR A 409 22.05 -10.61 2.35
C TYR A 409 21.54 -9.35 3.03
N PHE A 410 20.97 -8.47 2.23
CA PHE A 410 20.38 -7.22 2.69
C PHE A 410 19.14 -6.87 1.88
N VAL A 411 18.30 -6.00 2.42
CA VAL A 411 17.09 -5.52 1.76
C VAL A 411 17.18 -4.05 1.40
N ARG A 412 16.61 -3.72 0.23
CA ARG A 412 16.35 -2.34 -0.20
C ARG A 412 14.85 -2.12 -0.27
N ILE A 413 14.38 -1.03 0.32
CA ILE A 413 12.96 -0.70 0.38
C ILE A 413 12.71 0.58 -0.41
N TYR A 414 11.62 0.57 -1.16
CA TYR A 414 11.16 1.70 -1.95
C TYR A 414 9.72 2.01 -1.61
N TYR A 415 9.40 3.28 -1.45
CA TYR A 415 8.03 3.78 -1.36
C TYR A 415 7.77 4.74 -2.52
N CYS A 416 6.75 4.46 -3.32
CA CYS A 416 6.44 5.22 -4.55
C CYS A 416 7.66 5.36 -5.48
N GLY A 417 8.50 4.32 -5.54
CA GLY A 417 9.72 4.28 -6.36
C GLY A 417 10.92 5.06 -5.82
N LYS A 418 10.77 5.73 -4.67
CA LYS A 418 11.87 6.39 -3.97
C LYS A 418 12.46 5.45 -2.94
N ARG A 419 13.79 5.33 -2.92
CA ARG A 419 14.50 4.50 -1.94
C ARG A 419 14.32 5.07 -0.54
N VAL A 420 14.02 4.21 0.43
CA VAL A 420 13.85 4.55 1.84
C VAL A 420 14.81 3.71 2.68
N VAL A 421 15.36 4.32 3.72
CA VAL A 421 16.14 3.66 4.76
C VAL A 421 15.26 3.55 6.00
N LEU A 422 15.11 2.34 6.53
CA LEU A 422 14.31 2.18 7.75
C LEU A 422 15.07 2.76 8.95
N PRO A 423 14.40 3.42 9.90
CA PRO A 423 15.06 4.05 11.06
C PRO A 423 15.92 3.10 11.90
N GLU A 424 15.60 1.81 11.88
CA GLU A 424 16.22 0.78 12.71
C GLU A 424 17.33 0.00 12.01
N CYS A 425 17.57 0.26 10.72
CA CYS A 425 18.68 -0.32 10.01
C CYS A 425 19.93 0.57 10.25
N PRO A 426 21.03 0.02 10.79
CA PRO A 426 22.19 0.82 11.21
C PRO A 426 22.93 1.47 10.03
N ASP A 427 22.85 0.86 8.85
CA ASP A 427 23.53 1.27 7.63
C ASP A 427 22.55 1.66 6.51
N LYS A 428 23.08 2.21 5.42
CA LYS A 428 22.30 2.54 4.20
C LYS A 428 21.62 1.33 3.57
N GLU A 429 22.17 0.14 3.78
CA GLU A 429 21.61 -1.14 3.38
C GLU A 429 21.11 -1.85 4.64
N CYS A 430 19.91 -2.42 4.62
CA CYS A 430 19.37 -3.09 5.80
C CYS A 430 19.70 -4.57 5.74
N ASP A 431 20.62 -5.04 6.57
CA ASP A 431 20.94 -6.46 6.72
C ASP A 431 19.68 -7.30 6.94
N LEU A 432 19.62 -8.47 6.29
CA LEU A 432 18.41 -9.32 6.30
C LEU A 432 18.01 -9.75 7.72
N GLU A 433 18.99 -9.99 8.61
CA GLU A 433 18.72 -10.34 10.01
C GLU A 433 18.03 -9.20 10.77
N TYR A 434 18.45 -7.96 10.55
CA TYR A 434 17.79 -6.79 11.14
C TYR A 434 16.39 -6.60 10.57
N PHE A 435 16.23 -6.81 9.26
CA PHE A 435 14.91 -6.73 8.66
C PHE A 435 13.95 -7.80 9.19
N PHE A 436 14.43 -9.02 9.44
CA PHE A 436 13.63 -10.05 10.10
C PHE A 436 13.20 -9.65 11.52
N LYS A 437 14.06 -8.98 12.30
CA LYS A 437 13.67 -8.44 13.62
C LYS A 437 12.55 -7.40 13.51
N ILE A 438 12.59 -6.56 12.47
CA ILE A 438 11.53 -5.57 12.19
C ILE A 438 10.21 -6.27 11.85
N LEU A 439 10.24 -7.29 10.98
CA LEU A 439 9.05 -8.09 10.66
C LEU A 439 8.50 -8.81 11.90
N ASP A 440 9.39 -9.46 12.67
CA ASP A 440 9.02 -10.32 13.80
C ASP A 440 8.32 -9.57 14.93
N ARG A 441 8.71 -8.32 15.19
CA ARG A 441 8.13 -7.49 16.25
C ARG A 441 6.60 -7.48 16.23
N ASN A 442 6.04 -7.38 15.02
CA ASN A 442 4.60 -7.24 14.81
C ASN A 442 3.99 -8.42 14.04
N SER A 443 4.80 -9.43 13.69
CA SER A 443 4.31 -10.64 13.04
C SER A 443 3.38 -11.41 13.96
N VAL A 444 2.42 -12.11 13.35
CA VAL A 444 1.46 -12.96 14.02
C VAL A 444 1.33 -14.24 13.19
N ASP A 445 1.37 -15.41 13.83
CA ASP A 445 1.24 -16.67 13.11
C ASP A 445 -0.20 -16.87 12.55
N LYS A 446 -0.43 -17.97 11.82
CA LYS A 446 -1.72 -18.27 11.21
C LYS A 446 -2.87 -18.40 12.24
N HIS A 447 -2.56 -18.75 13.48
CA HIS A 447 -3.48 -18.92 14.61
C HIS A 447 -3.47 -17.72 15.57
N GLY A 448 -2.60 -16.73 15.33
CA GLY A 448 -2.24 -15.79 16.37
C GLY A 448 -3.33 -14.76 16.69
N TYR A 449 -4.37 -14.64 15.86
CA TYR A 449 -5.58 -13.88 16.23
C TYR A 449 -6.34 -14.55 17.38
N ASP A 450 -6.34 -15.89 17.45
CA ASP A 450 -6.93 -16.67 18.55
C ASP A 450 -6.04 -16.66 19.81
N LEU A 451 -4.72 -16.60 19.62
CA LEU A 451 -3.74 -16.53 20.71
C LEU A 451 -3.74 -15.15 21.39
N LEU A 452 -4.01 -14.07 20.65
CA LEU A 452 -4.00 -12.73 21.22
C LEU A 452 -5.00 -12.56 22.38
N LEU A 453 -6.22 -13.09 22.30
CA LEU A 453 -7.18 -13.02 23.42
C LEU A 453 -6.73 -13.87 24.61
N ASN A 454 -6.16 -15.06 24.40
CA ASN A 454 -5.66 -15.91 25.48
C ASN A 454 -4.36 -15.38 26.11
N GLU A 455 -3.66 -14.48 25.43
CA GLU A 455 -2.44 -13.81 25.87
C GLU A 455 -2.70 -12.42 26.48
N TRP A 456 -3.95 -11.93 26.45
CA TRP A 456 -4.27 -10.64 27.07
C TRP A 456 -3.91 -10.65 28.54
N THR A 457 -3.04 -9.71 28.89
CA THR A 457 -2.80 -9.37 30.28
C THR A 457 -4.02 -8.66 30.86
N ILE A 458 -4.03 -8.51 32.18
CA ILE A 458 -5.04 -7.71 32.90
C ILE A 458 -5.10 -6.28 32.32
N ASP A 459 -3.96 -5.70 31.94
CA ASP A 459 -3.91 -4.36 31.33
C ASP A 459 -4.60 -4.30 29.97
N ASN A 460 -4.48 -5.35 29.15
CA ASN A 460 -5.18 -5.44 27.87
C ASN A 460 -6.70 -5.55 28.08
N VAL A 461 -7.14 -6.34 29.05
CA VAL A 461 -8.56 -6.44 29.44
C VAL A 461 -9.07 -5.10 29.95
N VAL A 462 -8.31 -4.42 30.81
CA VAL A 462 -8.67 -3.11 31.36
C VAL A 462 -8.83 -2.07 30.26
N GLU A 463 -7.93 -2.06 29.29
CA GLU A 463 -8.03 -1.14 28.15
C GLU A 463 -9.27 -1.46 27.30
N PHE A 464 -9.57 -2.73 27.07
CA PHE A 464 -10.81 -3.17 26.42
C PHE A 464 -12.05 -2.74 27.21
N ILE A 465 -12.12 -2.96 28.52
CA ILE A 465 -13.29 -2.57 29.33
C ILE A 465 -13.45 -1.05 29.37
N ARG A 466 -12.35 -0.30 29.49
CA ARG A 466 -12.34 1.16 29.34
C ARG A 466 -12.90 1.57 27.98
N SER A 467 -12.64 0.76 26.95
CA SER A 467 -13.07 1.00 25.58
C SER A 467 -14.57 0.90 25.36
N LEU A 468 -15.31 0.24 26.24
CA LEU A 468 -16.76 0.02 26.07
C LEU A 468 -17.63 1.21 26.54
N GLY A 469 -16.99 2.25 27.10
CA GLY A 469 -17.60 3.52 27.50
C GLY A 469 -17.61 3.77 29.01
N ASP A 470 -17.95 5.00 29.41
CA ASP A 470 -17.81 5.52 30.78
C ASP A 470 -18.42 4.63 31.87
N TYR A 471 -19.56 3.99 31.58
CA TYR A 471 -20.19 3.07 32.51
C TYR A 471 -19.30 1.85 32.82
N PHE A 472 -18.62 1.30 31.82
CA PHE A 472 -17.73 0.16 32.00
C PHE A 472 -16.42 0.60 32.67
N THR A 473 -15.97 1.83 32.38
CA THR A 473 -14.80 2.45 33.03
C THR A 473 -14.94 2.49 34.56
N SER A 474 -16.14 2.74 35.09
CA SER A 474 -16.37 2.72 36.55
C SER A 474 -16.19 1.35 37.20
N HIS A 475 -16.10 0.28 36.41
CA HIS A 475 -15.91 -1.09 36.87
C HIS A 475 -14.48 -1.62 36.64
N ILE A 476 -13.57 -0.82 36.05
CA ILE A 476 -12.19 -1.23 35.75
C ILE A 476 -11.46 -1.78 36.98
N GLU A 477 -11.61 -1.12 38.13
CA GLU A 477 -10.96 -1.58 39.35
C GLU A 477 -11.47 -2.96 39.79
N SER A 478 -12.70 -3.33 39.43
CA SER A 478 -13.20 -4.69 39.62
C SER A 478 -12.47 -5.70 38.72
N PHE A 479 -12.21 -5.37 37.45
CA PHE A 479 -11.45 -6.25 36.55
C PHE A 479 -10.01 -6.42 37.00
N LYS A 480 -9.36 -5.34 37.48
CA LYS A 480 -8.02 -5.42 38.06
C LYS A 480 -7.99 -6.23 39.35
N HIS A 481 -8.92 -5.94 40.27
CA HIS A 481 -8.99 -6.59 41.57
C HIS A 481 -9.21 -8.10 41.47
N HIS A 482 -10.06 -8.52 40.52
CA HIS A 482 -10.31 -9.93 40.24
C HIS A 482 -9.29 -10.55 39.28
N GLU A 483 -8.23 -9.81 38.91
CA GLU A 483 -7.16 -10.26 38.02
C GLU A 483 -7.68 -10.87 36.71
N ILE A 484 -8.71 -10.25 36.13
CA ILE A 484 -9.34 -10.75 34.90
C ILE A 484 -8.37 -10.53 33.73
N ASP A 485 -7.72 -11.62 33.31
CA ASP A 485 -6.98 -11.73 32.06
C ASP A 485 -7.91 -12.15 30.89
N GLY A 486 -7.39 -12.24 29.67
CA GLY A 486 -8.27 -12.53 28.53
C GLY A 486 -8.90 -13.93 28.55
N LYS A 487 -8.27 -14.91 29.20
CA LYS A 487 -8.86 -16.23 29.40
C LYS A 487 -10.05 -16.14 30.35
N ALA A 488 -9.89 -15.46 31.48
CA ALA A 488 -10.95 -15.22 32.45
C ALA A 488 -12.08 -14.36 31.86
N LEU A 489 -11.74 -13.36 31.05
CA LEU A 489 -12.69 -12.49 30.37
C LEU A 489 -13.70 -13.29 29.53
N LEU A 490 -13.22 -14.29 28.78
CA LEU A 490 -14.07 -15.16 27.96
C LEU A 490 -14.96 -16.10 28.78
N LEU A 491 -14.72 -16.26 30.09
CA LEU A 491 -15.54 -17.09 30.98
C LEU A 491 -16.60 -16.28 31.74
N LEU A 492 -16.56 -14.95 31.67
CA LEU A 492 -17.52 -14.10 32.37
C LEU A 492 -18.93 -14.29 31.81
N SER A 493 -19.86 -14.71 32.65
CA SER A 493 -21.29 -14.72 32.33
C SER A 493 -21.97 -13.48 32.88
N THR A 494 -23.19 -13.18 32.39
CA THR A 494 -24.04 -12.13 32.95
C THR A 494 -24.21 -12.29 34.47
N ASP A 495 -24.36 -13.52 34.95
CA ASP A 495 -24.50 -13.81 36.38
C ASP A 495 -23.23 -13.47 37.17
N ILE A 496 -22.05 -13.80 36.64
CA ILE A 496 -20.77 -13.48 37.29
C ILE A 496 -20.59 -11.96 37.38
N LEU A 497 -20.85 -11.26 36.28
CA LEU A 497 -20.75 -9.80 36.21
C LEU A 497 -21.66 -9.12 37.24
N MET A 498 -22.91 -9.59 37.36
CA MET A 498 -23.86 -9.00 38.29
C MET A 498 -23.54 -9.33 39.75
N LYS A 499 -23.26 -10.60 40.05
CA LYS A 499 -23.15 -11.09 41.42
C LYS A 499 -21.82 -10.73 42.07
N TYR A 500 -20.73 -10.69 41.30
CA TYR A 500 -19.38 -10.54 41.83
C TYR A 500 -18.68 -9.25 41.37
N MET A 501 -19.09 -8.67 40.25
CA MET A 501 -18.45 -7.48 39.69
C MET A 501 -19.31 -6.22 39.77
N GLY A 502 -20.48 -6.29 40.42
CA GLY A 502 -21.32 -5.13 40.71
C GLY A 502 -22.09 -4.56 39.52
N PHE A 503 -22.12 -5.27 38.39
CA PHE A 503 -22.85 -4.82 37.22
C PHE A 503 -24.37 -4.86 37.41
N LYS A 504 -25.06 -3.87 36.85
CA LYS A 504 -26.51 -3.96 36.65
C LYS A 504 -26.83 -4.86 35.45
N LEU A 505 -28.02 -5.45 35.43
CA LEU A 505 -28.44 -6.41 34.40
C LEU A 505 -28.24 -5.91 32.96
N GLY A 506 -28.71 -4.70 32.63
CA GLY A 506 -28.59 -4.16 31.26
C GLY A 506 -27.14 -4.07 30.77
N PRO A 507 -26.24 -3.43 31.52
CA PRO A 507 -24.81 -3.41 31.19
C PRO A 507 -24.11 -4.77 31.23
N ALA A 508 -24.50 -5.67 32.14
CA ALA A 508 -23.97 -7.05 32.16
C ALA A 508 -24.35 -7.83 30.89
N LEU A 509 -25.59 -7.69 30.41
CA LEU A 509 -26.04 -8.25 29.14
C LEU A 509 -25.29 -7.64 27.96
N LYS A 510 -25.09 -6.32 27.98
CA LYS A 510 -24.33 -5.62 26.93
C LYS A 510 -22.87 -6.07 26.86
N LEU A 511 -22.20 -6.19 28.01
CA LEU A 511 -20.84 -6.74 28.07
C LEU A 511 -20.81 -8.19 27.61
N ASN A 512 -21.72 -9.03 28.09
CA ASN A 512 -21.76 -10.44 27.68
C ASN A 512 -22.02 -10.58 26.17
N ASN A 513 -22.80 -9.70 25.54
CA ASN A 513 -22.97 -9.68 24.09
C ASN A 513 -21.67 -9.35 23.34
N TYR A 514 -20.85 -8.42 23.85
CA TYR A 514 -19.51 -8.20 23.30
C TYR A 514 -18.62 -9.44 23.47
N LEU A 515 -18.69 -10.10 24.63
CA LEU A 515 -17.93 -11.33 24.89
C LEU A 515 -18.39 -12.50 24.02
N ASP A 516 -19.69 -12.62 23.75
CA ASP A 516 -20.25 -13.65 22.88
C ASP A 516 -19.74 -13.48 21.44
N ASN A 517 -19.61 -12.25 20.95
CA ASN A 517 -18.96 -11.98 19.66
C ASN A 517 -17.47 -12.35 19.65
N LEU A 518 -16.76 -12.21 20.77
CA LEU A 518 -15.36 -12.65 20.93
C LEU A 518 -15.25 -14.19 21.04
N ARG A 519 -16.25 -14.86 21.64
CA ARG A 519 -16.34 -16.33 21.74
C ARG A 519 -16.66 -16.98 20.39
N VAL A 520 -17.58 -16.41 19.61
CA VAL A 520 -17.96 -16.93 18.28
C VAL A 520 -16.76 -16.91 17.32
N SER A 521 -15.92 -15.86 17.38
CA SER A 521 -14.66 -15.81 16.62
C SER A 521 -13.68 -16.91 17.01
N GLN A 522 -13.70 -17.41 18.25
CA GLN A 522 -12.86 -18.52 18.72
C GLN A 522 -13.42 -19.90 18.31
N ALA A 523 -14.74 -20.04 18.19
CA ALA A 523 -15.39 -21.31 17.86
C ALA A 523 -15.32 -21.64 16.36
N GLN A 524 -15.36 -20.63 15.48
CA GLN A 524 -15.26 -20.81 14.02
C GLN A 524 -13.85 -21.27 13.56
N THR A 525 -12.83 -21.10 14.40
CA THR A 525 -11.44 -21.55 14.17
C THR A 525 -11.15 -22.97 14.65
N ILE A 526 -11.94 -23.53 15.58
CA ILE A 526 -11.77 -24.90 16.09
C ILE A 526 -12.51 -25.93 15.21
N TYR A 527 -13.60 -25.52 14.56
CA TYR A 527 -14.34 -26.33 13.59
C TYR A 527 -14.59 -25.53 12.32
N PRO A 528 -13.84 -25.76 11.23
CA PRO A 528 -14.20 -25.17 9.94
C PRO A 528 -15.58 -25.69 9.55
N ILE A 529 -16.54 -24.77 9.38
CA ILE A 529 -17.88 -25.11 8.92
C ILE A 529 -17.74 -25.70 7.51
N SER A 530 -17.92 -27.01 7.42
CA SER A 530 -18.10 -27.70 6.15
C SER A 530 -19.28 -27.09 5.41
N LEU A 531 -19.09 -26.81 4.12
CA LEU A 531 -20.09 -26.34 3.16
C LEU A 531 -21.40 -27.15 3.26
N GLN A 532 -22.34 -26.67 4.07
CA GLN A 532 -23.76 -27.00 4.04
C GLN A 532 -24.47 -26.09 5.04
N ASN A 533 -24.91 -24.90 4.59
CA ASN A 533 -26.09 -24.16 5.06
C ASN A 533 -26.10 -22.73 4.49
N GLN A 534 -26.29 -22.59 3.19
CA GLN A 534 -26.60 -21.31 2.53
C GLN A 534 -28.05 -20.82 2.78
N SER A 535 -28.82 -21.45 3.66
CA SER A 535 -30.23 -21.11 3.86
C SER A 535 -30.54 -20.16 5.03
N ASN A 536 -29.59 -19.87 5.93
CA ASN A 536 -29.89 -19.13 7.18
C ASN A 536 -29.35 -17.70 7.29
N LEU A 537 -28.70 -17.13 6.25
CA LEU A 537 -28.26 -15.73 6.25
C LEU A 537 -29.39 -14.69 6.00
N LYS A 538 -30.66 -15.05 6.20
CA LYS A 538 -31.80 -14.13 6.02
C LYS A 538 -32.23 -13.36 7.27
N SER A 539 -31.62 -13.58 8.44
CA SER A 539 -32.04 -12.93 9.70
C SER A 539 -31.19 -11.77 10.20
N GLU A 540 -30.02 -11.47 9.62
CA GLU A 540 -29.19 -10.33 10.03
C GLU A 540 -29.52 -9.05 9.24
N LYS A 541 -30.81 -8.68 9.19
CA LYS A 541 -31.26 -7.42 8.58
C LYS A 541 -31.42 -6.26 9.55
N ASN A 542 -31.17 -6.46 10.84
CA ASN A 542 -31.40 -5.43 11.86
C ASN A 542 -30.17 -5.26 12.74
N LEU A 543 -29.16 -4.54 12.24
CA LEU A 543 -28.15 -3.81 13.04
C LEU A 543 -27.27 -3.01 12.07
N LEU A 544 -27.82 -1.89 11.59
CA LEU A 544 -27.09 -0.74 11.06
C LEU A 544 -27.47 0.48 11.90
#